data_AF-A0A9Y1BR66-F1
#
_entry.id   AF-A0A9Y1BR66-F1
#
_cell.length_a   1.000
_cell.length_b   1.000
_cell.length_c   1.000
_cell.angle_alpha   90.00
_cell.angle_beta   90.00
_cell.angle_gamma   90.00
#
_symmetry.space_group_name_H-M   'P 1'
#
loop_
_entity.id
_entity.type
_entity.pdbx_description
1 polymer ?
#
loop_
_entity_poly.entity_id
_entity_poly.type
_entity_poly.pdbx_seq_one_letter_code
_entity_poly.pdbx_strand_id
1 'polypeptide(L)'
;MTYAQMYDLFVVVGYPKNVRKGKEKGKGKSTRYFRRKLHQWNFSLVLSLLRRALILRGFESHRILIIDERGTSSHCSRCGKEVSRPVRGLIHCPFCNYTYHSDLTGARNIARKFLSHLFRPRVTTITDYFTGQKFSLTHYTVCRGLSHWLQSQ
;
A
#
# COMPACT_ATOMS: atom_id res chain seq x y z
N MET A 1 2.63 22.61 -17.30
CA MET A 1 2.42 22.04 -15.96
C MET A 1 1.79 20.67 -16.11
N THR A 2 2.34 19.65 -15.45
CA THR A 2 1.75 18.29 -15.49
C THR A 2 0.59 18.20 -14.50
N TYR A 3 -0.38 17.32 -14.76
CA TYR A 3 -1.55 17.12 -13.88
C TYR A 3 -1.14 16.80 -12.42
N ALA A 4 -0.02 16.11 -12.25
CA ALA A 4 0.55 15.76 -10.95
C ALA A 4 1.22 16.93 -10.19
N GLN A 5 1.50 18.04 -10.88
CA GLN A 5 1.98 19.29 -10.27
C GLN A 5 0.81 20.22 -9.96
N MET A 6 -0.23 20.20 -10.80
CA MET A 6 -1.45 20.98 -10.60
C MET A 6 -2.27 20.49 -9.40
N TYR A 7 -2.37 19.16 -9.24
CA TYR A 7 -2.94 18.52 -8.06
C TYR A 7 -1.80 17.88 -7.28
N ASP A 8 -1.71 18.12 -5.96
CA ASP A 8 -0.69 17.52 -5.09
C ASP A 8 -0.90 16.00 -4.95
N LEU A 9 -0.62 15.27 -6.03
CA LEU A 9 -1.03 13.89 -6.25
C LEU A 9 0.11 12.93 -5.96
N PHE A 10 -0.20 11.95 -5.10
CA PHE A 10 0.69 10.87 -4.73
C PHE A 10 0.13 9.54 -5.22
N VAL A 11 1.01 8.69 -5.73
CA VAL A 11 0.68 7.30 -6.04
C VAL A 11 1.37 6.41 -5.02
N VAL A 12 0.57 5.76 -4.19
CA VAL A 12 1.07 4.85 -3.15
C VAL A 12 0.62 3.43 -3.46
N VAL A 13 1.57 2.50 -3.48
CA VAL A 13 1.33 1.08 -3.77
C VAL A 13 1.80 0.23 -2.60
N GLY A 14 0.99 -0.76 -2.22
CA GLY A 14 1.36 -1.76 -1.23
C GLY A 14 2.33 -2.80 -1.78
N TYR A 15 3.39 -3.11 -1.04
CA TYR A 15 4.37 -4.13 -1.39
C TYR A 15 4.17 -5.40 -0.53
N PRO A 16 3.85 -6.56 -1.13
CA PRO A 16 3.66 -7.85 -0.44
C PRO A 16 5.00 -8.43 0.03
N LYS A 17 5.68 -7.72 0.94
CA LYS A 17 7.01 -8.11 1.41
C LYS A 17 6.95 -9.49 2.04
N ASN A 18 7.95 -10.31 1.72
CA ASN A 18 8.11 -11.66 2.26
C ASN A 18 7.04 -12.68 1.85
N VAL A 19 6.12 -12.39 0.92
CA VAL A 19 5.11 -13.38 0.47
C VAL A 19 5.73 -14.67 -0.10
N ARG A 20 6.97 -14.58 -0.60
CA ARG A 20 7.76 -15.70 -1.12
C ARG A 20 8.69 -16.35 -0.07
N LYS A 21 9.00 -15.69 1.05
CA LYS A 21 9.98 -16.19 2.04
C LYS A 21 9.43 -17.41 2.77
N GLY A 22 10.28 -18.44 2.98
CA GLY A 22 9.91 -19.67 3.71
C GLY A 22 8.95 -20.60 2.95
N LYS A 23 8.77 -20.39 1.64
CA LYS A 23 7.87 -21.18 0.78
C LYS A 23 8.60 -21.92 -0.34
N GLU A 24 9.93 -21.97 -0.25
CA GLU A 24 10.87 -22.68 -1.13
C GLU A 24 10.63 -24.18 -1.08
N LYS A 25 11.00 -24.91 -2.15
CA LYS A 25 10.93 -26.38 -2.17
C LYS A 25 11.74 -26.92 -0.97
N GLY A 26 11.14 -27.82 -0.19
CA GLY A 26 11.80 -28.52 0.92
C GLY A 26 11.83 -27.80 2.27
N LYS A 27 11.43 -26.52 2.37
CA LYS A 27 11.54 -25.73 3.62
C LYS A 27 10.20 -25.34 4.28
N GLY A 28 9.08 -25.98 3.94
CA GLY A 28 7.81 -25.77 4.66
C GLY A 28 6.53 -26.24 3.96
N LYS A 29 5.39 -26.02 4.62
CA LYS A 29 3.99 -26.36 4.25
C LYS A 29 3.45 -25.63 2.99
N SER A 30 4.29 -25.36 1.99
CA SER A 30 3.94 -24.68 0.75
C SER A 30 3.46 -25.70 -0.28
N THR A 31 2.20 -25.62 -0.72
CA THR A 31 1.65 -26.52 -1.74
C THR A 31 2.18 -26.16 -3.13
N ARG A 32 2.37 -27.15 -4.01
CA ARG A 32 2.74 -26.94 -5.43
C ARG A 32 1.82 -25.92 -6.11
N TYR A 33 0.52 -26.00 -5.83
CA TYR A 33 -0.50 -25.07 -6.32
C TYR A 33 -0.21 -23.60 -5.95
N PHE A 34 0.13 -23.34 -4.69
CA PHE A 34 0.43 -22.00 -4.19
C PHE A 34 1.69 -21.41 -4.85
N ARG A 35 2.75 -22.22 -4.98
CA ARG A 35 3.97 -21.80 -5.70
C ARG A 35 3.70 -21.43 -7.15
N ARG A 36 2.86 -22.20 -7.86
CA ARG A 36 2.47 -21.89 -9.24
C ARG A 36 1.75 -20.54 -9.34
N LYS A 37 0.80 -20.28 -8.44
CA LYS A 37 0.12 -18.96 -8.36
C LYS A 37 1.11 -17.82 -8.06
N LEU A 38 2.01 -18.01 -7.11
CA LEU A 38 3.03 -16.99 -6.80
C LEU A 38 4.00 -16.73 -7.97
N HIS A 39 4.32 -17.76 -8.76
CA HIS A 39 5.16 -17.62 -9.95
C HIS A 39 4.49 -16.83 -11.06
N GLN A 40 3.17 -16.99 -11.25
CA GLN A 40 2.39 -16.22 -12.22
C GLN A 40 2.23 -14.75 -11.80
N TRP A 41 2.42 -14.45 -10.51
CA TRP A 41 2.29 -13.10 -9.99
C TRP A 41 3.55 -12.28 -10.25
N ASN A 42 3.60 -11.64 -11.42
CA ASN A 42 4.67 -10.75 -11.87
C ASN A 42 4.57 -9.34 -11.26
N PHE A 43 4.41 -9.27 -9.94
CA PHE A 43 4.21 -8.01 -9.22
C PHE A 43 5.32 -6.97 -9.47
N SER A 44 6.58 -7.41 -9.44
CA SER A 44 7.75 -6.54 -9.69
C SER A 44 7.70 -5.89 -11.08
N LEU A 45 7.37 -6.66 -12.12
CA LEU A 45 7.28 -6.15 -13.49
C LEU A 45 6.16 -5.12 -13.64
N VAL A 46 4.96 -5.43 -13.12
CA VAL A 46 3.82 -4.51 -13.16
C VAL A 46 4.18 -3.19 -12.48
N LEU A 47 4.89 -3.26 -11.34
CA LEU A 47 5.30 -2.08 -10.60
C LEU A 47 6.36 -1.25 -11.33
N SER A 48 7.34 -1.90 -11.97
CA SER A 48 8.31 -1.23 -12.86
C SER A 48 7.62 -0.48 -13.98
N LEU A 49 6.67 -1.12 -14.66
CA LEU A 49 5.95 -0.52 -15.79
C LEU A 49 5.08 0.64 -15.32
N LEU A 50 4.36 0.47 -14.20
CA LEU A 50 3.56 1.53 -13.58
C LEU A 50 4.43 2.74 -13.24
N ARG A 51 5.55 2.52 -12.55
CA ARG A 51 6.48 3.60 -12.16
C ARG A 51 7.01 4.33 -13.39
N ARG A 52 7.46 3.58 -14.41
CA ARG A 52 7.95 4.17 -15.66
C ARG A 52 6.87 5.00 -16.35
N ALA A 53 5.64 4.50 -16.42
CA ALA A 53 4.52 5.21 -17.03
C ALA A 53 4.15 6.49 -16.26
N LEU A 54 4.29 6.51 -14.93
CA LEU A 54 4.06 7.70 -14.11
C LEU A 54 5.17 8.74 -14.28
N ILE A 55 6.43 8.31 -14.29
CA ILE A 55 7.59 9.20 -14.52
C ILE A 55 7.47 9.86 -15.90
N LEU A 56 7.11 9.09 -16.94
CA LEU A 56 6.88 9.64 -18.29
C LEU A 56 5.73 10.65 -18.35
N ARG A 57 4.78 10.58 -17.40
CA ARG A 57 3.71 11.59 -17.23
C ARG A 57 4.10 12.74 -16.30
N GLY A 58 5.37 12.81 -15.90
CA GLY A 58 5.94 13.88 -15.09
C GLY A 58 5.68 13.77 -13.60
N PHE A 59 5.44 12.56 -13.08
CA PHE A 59 5.52 12.32 -11.64
C PHE A 59 6.98 12.22 -11.20
N GLU A 60 7.31 12.90 -10.12
CA GLU A 60 8.61 12.77 -9.49
C GLU A 60 8.73 11.46 -8.72
N SER A 61 9.96 10.91 -8.63
CA SER A 61 10.23 9.64 -7.96
C SER A 61 9.77 9.62 -6.50
N HIS A 62 9.86 10.76 -5.80
CA HIS A 62 9.42 10.87 -4.41
C HIS A 62 7.88 10.88 -4.27
N ARG A 63 7.12 11.11 -5.34
CA ARG A 63 5.64 11.07 -5.35
C ARG A 63 5.07 9.69 -5.69
N ILE A 64 5.93 8.74 -6.07
CA ILE A 64 5.57 7.36 -6.36
C ILE A 64 6.17 6.47 -5.27
N LEU A 65 5.35 6.09 -4.30
CA LEU A 65 5.82 5.39 -3.10
C LEU A 65 5.31 3.97 -3.03
N ILE A 66 6.21 3.07 -2.69
CA ILE A 66 5.91 1.66 -2.53
C ILE A 66 6.19 1.33 -1.08
N ILE A 67 5.14 1.07 -0.31
CA ILE A 67 5.21 0.91 1.14
C ILE A 67 4.85 -0.52 1.56
N ASP A 68 5.23 -0.91 2.77
CA ASP A 68 4.82 -2.19 3.33
C ASP A 68 3.29 -2.25 3.49
N GLU A 69 2.64 -3.28 2.94
CA GLU A 69 1.19 -3.45 2.99
C GLU A 69 0.71 -4.38 4.11
N ARG A 70 1.61 -4.86 4.97
CA ARG A 70 1.26 -5.81 6.03
C ARG A 70 0.10 -5.27 6.88
N GLY A 71 -0.92 -6.11 7.06
CA GLY A 71 -2.12 -5.80 7.83
C GLY A 71 -3.17 -4.95 7.11
N THR A 72 -2.87 -4.38 5.94
CA THR A 72 -3.81 -3.47 5.24
C THR A 72 -5.09 -4.16 4.78
N SER A 73 -5.07 -5.46 4.54
CA SER A 73 -6.24 -6.24 4.13
C SER A 73 -6.98 -6.96 5.26
N SER A 74 -6.48 -6.82 6.50
CA SER A 74 -7.05 -7.46 7.70
C SER A 74 -7.65 -6.45 8.69
N HIS A 75 -7.66 -5.16 8.36
CA HIS A 75 -8.20 -4.12 9.23
C HIS A 75 -9.35 -3.39 8.53
N CYS A 76 -10.38 -3.02 9.29
CA CYS A 76 -11.47 -2.20 8.79
C CYS A 76 -10.95 -0.81 8.41
N SER A 77 -11.22 -0.33 7.18
CA SER A 77 -10.82 1.01 6.75
C SER A 77 -11.56 2.15 7.46
N ARG A 78 -12.66 1.84 8.15
CA ARG A 78 -13.50 2.80 8.87
C ARG A 78 -13.05 2.96 10.31
N CYS A 79 -13.12 1.88 11.11
CA CYS A 79 -12.80 1.93 12.53
C CYS A 79 -11.37 1.47 12.89
N GLY A 80 -10.61 0.94 11.93
CA GLY A 80 -9.23 0.49 12.16
C GLY A 80 -9.07 -0.80 12.95
N LYS A 81 -10.16 -1.45 13.40
CA LYS A 81 -10.09 -2.73 14.12
C LYS A 81 -9.77 -3.88 13.17
N GLU A 82 -9.06 -4.89 13.69
CA GLU A 82 -8.80 -6.13 12.96
C GLU A 82 -10.11 -6.87 12.66
N VAL A 83 -10.22 -7.41 11.46
CA VAL A 83 -11.41 -8.07 10.94
C VAL A 83 -11.02 -9.35 10.21
N SER A 84 -11.82 -10.40 10.40
CA SER A 84 -11.71 -11.61 9.61
C SER A 84 -12.40 -11.43 8.26
N ARG A 85 -11.90 -12.14 7.24
CA ARG A 85 -12.48 -12.14 5.90
C ARG A 85 -13.28 -13.43 5.71
N PRO A 86 -14.62 -13.38 5.69
CA PRO A 86 -15.42 -14.59 5.48
C PRO A 86 -15.26 -15.11 4.05
N VAL A 87 -15.17 -14.21 3.07
CA VAL A 87 -15.02 -14.54 1.65
C VAL A 87 -13.99 -13.65 0.96
N ARG A 88 -13.50 -14.10 -0.21
CA ARG A 88 -12.65 -13.25 -1.07
C ARG A 88 -13.49 -12.09 -1.61
N GLY A 89 -12.89 -10.91 -1.74
CA GLY A 89 -13.57 -9.71 -2.25
C GLY A 89 -14.38 -8.92 -1.21
N LEU A 90 -14.73 -9.49 -0.06
CA LEU A 90 -15.56 -8.81 0.95
C LEU A 90 -14.84 -8.68 2.28
N ILE A 91 -15.06 -7.54 2.95
CA ILE A 91 -14.76 -7.32 4.37
C ILE A 91 -16.06 -6.95 5.07
N HIS A 92 -16.34 -7.60 6.19
CA HIS A 92 -17.41 -7.23 7.11
C HIS A 92 -16.80 -6.96 8.49
N CYS A 93 -17.06 -5.77 9.04
CA CYS A 93 -16.56 -5.38 10.35
C CYS A 93 -17.68 -5.49 11.41
N PRO A 94 -17.55 -6.39 12.39
CA PRO A 94 -18.58 -6.58 13.41
C PRO A 94 -18.64 -5.41 14.41
N PHE A 95 -17.60 -4.56 14.47
CA PHE A 95 -17.51 -3.49 15.46
C PHE A 95 -18.17 -2.18 15.05
N CYS A 96 -18.25 -1.90 13.74
CA CYS A 96 -18.87 -0.69 13.21
C CYS A 96 -19.90 -1.00 12.11
N ASN A 97 -20.27 -2.28 11.99
CA ASN A 97 -21.20 -2.83 11.01
C ASN A 97 -20.89 -2.42 9.54
N TYR A 98 -19.62 -2.13 9.26
CA TYR A 98 -19.17 -1.65 7.95
C TYR A 98 -18.84 -2.83 7.03
N THR A 99 -19.49 -2.89 5.88
CA THR A 99 -19.26 -3.91 4.85
C THR A 99 -18.79 -3.25 3.57
N TYR A 100 -17.67 -3.72 3.01
CA TYR A 100 -17.09 -3.12 1.80
C TYR A 100 -16.21 -4.09 1.02
N HIS A 101 -15.86 -3.71 -0.20
CA HIS A 101 -14.95 -4.51 -1.02
C HIS A 101 -13.54 -4.54 -0.40
N SER A 102 -12.92 -5.73 -0.38
CA SER A 102 -11.63 -5.93 0.29
C SER A 102 -10.50 -5.12 -0.34
N ASP A 103 -10.53 -4.99 -1.66
CA ASP A 103 -9.43 -4.34 -2.38
C ASP A 103 -9.50 -2.82 -2.19
N LEU A 104 -10.71 -2.25 -2.11
CA LEU A 104 -10.90 -0.84 -1.79
C LEU A 104 -10.53 -0.55 -0.33
N THR A 105 -10.86 -1.46 0.57
CA THR A 105 -10.44 -1.39 1.98
C THR A 105 -8.92 -1.41 2.10
N GLY A 106 -8.27 -2.34 1.38
CA GLY A 106 -6.82 -2.42 1.29
C GLY A 106 -6.19 -1.13 0.77
N ALA A 107 -6.69 -0.59 -0.34
CA ALA A 107 -6.22 0.67 -0.92
C ALA A 107 -6.36 1.85 0.07
N ARG A 108 -7.50 1.98 0.75
CA ARG A 108 -7.71 3.01 1.78
C ARG A 108 -6.74 2.85 2.95
N ASN A 109 -6.48 1.63 3.38
CA ASN A 109 -5.56 1.36 4.48
C ASN A 109 -4.11 1.64 4.09
N ILE A 110 -3.69 1.34 2.85
CA ILE A 110 -2.39 1.73 2.32
C ILE A 110 -2.24 3.26 2.34
N ALA A 111 -3.24 3.99 1.87
CA ALA A 111 -3.26 5.45 1.91
C ALA A 111 -3.18 5.97 3.36
N ARG A 112 -4.02 5.47 4.29
CA ARG A 112 -3.97 5.85 5.72
C ARG A 112 -2.60 5.56 6.34
N LYS A 113 -1.96 4.44 6.00
CA LYS A 113 -0.63 4.08 6.50
C LYS A 113 0.43 5.08 6.02
N PHE A 114 0.40 5.45 4.74
CA PHE A 114 1.26 6.50 4.20
C PHE A 114 1.02 7.85 4.90
N LEU A 115 -0.23 8.30 4.99
CA LEU A 115 -0.57 9.56 5.67
C LEU A 115 -0.16 9.55 7.15
N SER A 116 -0.26 8.40 7.82
CA SER A 116 0.20 8.26 9.21
C SER A 116 1.71 8.45 9.32
N HIS A 117 2.49 7.95 8.37
CA HIS A 117 3.94 8.21 8.32
C HIS A 117 4.28 9.69 8.08
N LEU A 118 3.43 10.42 7.35
CA LEU A 118 3.60 11.85 7.12
C LEU A 118 3.23 12.71 8.34
N PHE A 119 2.04 12.50 8.91
CA PHE A 119 1.48 13.38 9.94
C PHE A 119 1.86 12.99 11.36
N ARG A 120 2.23 11.72 11.60
CA ARG A 120 2.70 11.23 12.91
C ARG A 120 4.04 10.48 12.72
N PRO A 121 5.09 11.22 12.33
CA PRO A 121 6.35 10.60 11.97
C PRO A 121 7.02 9.96 13.19
N ARG A 122 7.15 8.63 13.16
CA ARG A 122 8.04 7.89 14.08
C ARG A 122 9.47 7.79 13.55
N VAL A 123 9.65 8.11 12.28
CA VAL A 123 10.90 8.03 11.52
C VAL A 123 11.03 9.29 10.67
N THR A 124 12.24 9.68 10.31
CA THR A 124 12.50 10.88 9.49
C THR A 124 12.48 10.63 7.99
N THR A 125 12.49 9.35 7.57
CA THR A 125 12.55 8.94 6.17
C THR A 125 11.51 7.87 5.86
N ILE A 126 11.00 7.88 4.63
CA ILE A 126 10.16 6.82 4.06
C ILE A 126 11.01 5.99 3.11
N THR A 127 10.97 4.68 3.27
CA THR A 127 11.67 3.75 2.37
C THR A 127 10.73 3.31 1.26
N ASP A 128 11.18 3.44 0.02
CA ASP A 128 10.59 2.79 -1.14
C ASP A 128 11.00 1.32 -1.15
N TYR A 129 10.05 0.42 -0.91
CA TYR A 129 10.31 -1.01 -0.80
C TYR A 129 10.65 -1.69 -2.14
N PHE A 130 10.44 -1.01 -3.26
CA PHE A 130 10.77 -1.53 -4.57
C PHE A 130 12.22 -1.22 -4.96
N THR A 131 12.63 0.04 -4.80
CA THR A 131 13.98 0.50 -5.18
C THR A 131 14.98 0.46 -4.03
N GLY A 132 14.50 0.40 -2.78
CA GLY A 132 15.31 0.56 -1.58
C GLY A 132 15.70 2.02 -1.26
N GLN A 133 15.31 2.98 -2.11
CA GLN A 133 15.60 4.39 -1.89
C GLN A 133 14.88 4.91 -0.63
N LYS A 134 15.52 5.84 0.05
CA LYS A 134 14.96 6.51 1.23
C LYS A 134 14.71 7.97 0.90
N PHE A 135 13.49 8.44 1.15
CA PHE A 135 13.09 9.82 0.95
C PHE A 135 12.90 10.50 2.30
N SER A 136 13.46 11.70 2.48
CA SER A 136 13.23 12.51 3.68
C SER A 136 11.77 12.96 3.73
N LEU A 137 11.17 12.95 4.92
CA LEU A 137 9.80 13.45 5.13
C LEU A 137 9.62 14.93 4.76
N THR A 138 10.70 15.70 4.72
CA THR A 138 10.70 17.09 4.25
C THR A 138 10.21 17.25 2.81
N HIS A 139 10.28 16.21 1.98
CA HIS A 139 9.75 16.23 0.61
C HIS A 139 8.21 16.26 0.56
N TYR A 140 7.53 16.07 1.69
CA TYR A 140 6.08 15.89 1.77
C TYR A 140 5.39 16.94 2.66
N THR A 141 6.10 18.00 3.07
CA THR A 141 5.63 19.02 4.04
C THR A 141 4.52 19.94 3.51
N VAL A 142 4.13 19.82 2.24
CA VAL A 142 3.17 20.70 1.57
C VAL A 142 1.70 20.28 1.79
N CYS A 143 1.45 19.07 2.30
CA CYS A 143 0.10 18.49 2.32
C CYS A 143 -0.79 18.95 3.50
N ARG A 144 -1.10 20.25 3.62
CA ARG A 144 -2.00 20.74 4.69
C ARG A 144 -3.45 20.22 4.58
N GLY A 145 -3.88 19.78 3.40
CA GLY A 145 -5.27 19.37 3.13
C GLY A 145 -5.60 17.89 3.38
N LEU A 146 -4.62 16.99 3.53
CA LEU A 146 -4.87 15.53 3.60
C LEU A 146 -5.15 15.00 5.02
N SER A 147 -5.07 15.84 6.04
CA SER A 147 -5.29 15.43 7.44
C SER A 147 -6.70 14.89 7.69
N HIS A 148 -7.71 15.38 6.96
CA HIS A 148 -9.10 14.89 7.08
C HIS A 148 -9.27 13.41 6.67
N TRP A 149 -8.39 12.87 5.81
CA TRP A 149 -8.41 11.45 5.43
C TRP A 149 -8.00 10.50 6.56
N LEU A 150 -7.37 11.01 7.62
CA LEU A 150 -7.05 10.23 8.82
C LEU A 150 -8.24 10.08 9.76
N GLN A 151 -9.28 10.89 9.62
CA GLN A 151 -10.47 10.80 10.46
C GLN A 151 -11.29 9.57 10.07
N SER A 152 -11.96 8.96 11.04
CA SER A 152 -12.96 7.92 10.78
C SER A 152 -14.20 8.59 10.21
N GLN A 153 -14.57 8.27 8.97
CA GLN A 153 -15.91 8.54 8.44
C GLN A 153 -16.94 7.63 9.10
#